data_AF-A0A1F5H7E9-F1
#
_entry.id   AF-A0A1F5H7E9-F1
#
_cell.length_a   1.000
_cell.length_b   1.000
_cell.length_c   1.000
_cell.angle_alpha   90.00
_cell.angle_beta   90.00
_cell.angle_gamma   90.00
#
_symmetry.space_group_name_H-M   'P 1'
#
loop_
_entity.id
_entity.type
_entity.pdbx_description
1 polymer ?
#
loop_
_entity_poly.entity_id
_entity_poly.type
_entity_poly.pdbx_seq_one_letter_code
_entity_poly.pdbx_strand_id
1 'polypeptide(L)' 'MNPIPWFLLTLPKKYRKYAYAILAVITLYLGFLLVVNPIKQGNIGQVLIVVAIIGIFVISYWYGWKKASK' A
#
# COMPACT_ATOMS: atom_id res chain seq x y z
N MET A 1 -13.16 -5.75 -6.36
CA MET A 1 -13.46 -4.44 -5.71
C MET A 1 -12.14 -3.75 -5.43
N ASN A 2 -11.95 -2.51 -5.88
CA ASN A 2 -10.71 -1.76 -5.59
C ASN A 2 -10.83 -1.27 -4.13
N PRO A 3 -9.94 -1.67 -3.20
CA PRO A 3 -9.98 -1.18 -1.83
C PRO A 3 -9.48 0.27 -1.82
N ILE A 4 -10.35 1.18 -2.27
CA ILE A 4 -10.12 2.62 -2.21
C ILE A 4 -10.40 3.00 -0.75
N PRO A 5 -9.42 3.50 0.01
CA PRO A 5 -9.69 4.07 1.31
C PRO A 5 -10.76 5.15 1.15
N TRP A 6 -11.84 5.10 1.94
CA TRP A 6 -12.93 6.07 1.83
C TRP A 6 -12.40 7.52 1.89
N PHE A 7 -11.29 7.72 2.60
CA PHE A 7 -10.59 8.99 2.76
C PHE A 7 -10.14 9.61 1.43
N LEU A 8 -9.92 8.80 0.38
CA LEU A 8 -9.61 9.32 -0.95
C LEU A 8 -10.84 9.86 -1.70
N LEU A 9 -12.06 9.51 -1.28
CA LEU A 9 -13.29 10.04 -1.88
C LEU A 9 -13.55 11.49 -1.47
N THR A 10 -13.20 11.86 -0.23
CA THR A 10 -13.35 13.23 0.29
C THR A 10 -12.32 14.21 -0.28
N LEU A 11 -11.21 13.70 -0.84
CA LEU A 11 -10.17 14.52 -1.45
C LEU A 11 -10.57 15.01 -2.86
N PRO A 12 -10.32 16.30 -3.19
CA PRO A 12 -10.46 16.83 -4.55
C PRO A 12 -9.60 16.04 -5.54
N LYS A 13 -10.09 15.85 -6.78
CA LYS A 13 -9.43 15.01 -7.81
C LYS A 13 -7.93 15.33 -8.00
N LYS A 14 -7.57 16.62 -7.93
CA LYS A 14 -6.18 17.11 -8.00
C LYS A 14 -5.25 16.48 -6.94
N TYR A 15 -5.76 16.19 -5.75
CA TYR A 15 -4.99 15.67 -4.62
C TYR A 15 -4.99 14.15 -4.52
N ARG A 16 -5.95 13.46 -5.16
CA ARG A 16 -6.04 12.00 -5.13
C ARG A 16 -4.75 11.34 -5.63
N LYS A 17 -4.14 11.91 -6.68
CA LYS A 17 -2.85 11.47 -7.21
C LYS A 17 -1.75 11.44 -6.12
N TYR A 18 -1.61 12.52 -5.36
CA TYR A 18 -0.61 12.61 -4.30
C TYR A 18 -0.95 11.71 -3.12
N ALA A 19 -2.23 11.57 -2.78
CA ALA A 19 -2.65 10.71 -1.68
C ALA A 19 -2.41 9.21 -1.96
N TYR A 20 -2.60 8.73 -3.20
CA TYR A 20 -2.19 7.36 -3.58
C TYR A 20 -0.68 7.16 -3.46
N ALA A 21 0.13 8.16 -3.84
CA ALA A 21 1.59 8.08 -3.70
C ALA A 21 2.02 8.05 -2.22
N ILE A 22 1.44 8.92 -1.38
CA ILE A 22 1.71 8.95 0.06
C ILE A 22 1.31 7.61 0.70
N LEU A 23 0.13 7.07 0.36
CA LEU A 23 -0.30 5.77 0.85
C LEU A 23 0.67 4.65 0.47
N ALA A 24 1.18 4.63 -0.76
CA ALA A 24 2.16 3.64 -1.18
C ALA A 24 3.45 3.71 -0.36
N VAL A 25 3.96 4.92 -0.10
CA VAL A 25 5.17 5.12 0.73
C VAL A 25 4.93 4.65 2.16
N ILE A 26 3.79 5.00 2.77
CA ILE A 26 3.42 4.59 4.13
C ILE A 26 3.30 3.06 4.21
N THR A 27 2.64 2.44 3.24
CA THR A 27 2.46 0.98 3.22
C THR A 27 3.77 0.23 3.03
N LEU A 28 4.70 0.74 2.22
CA LEU A 28 6.05 0.16 2.12
C LEU A 28 6.80 0.25 3.45
N TYR A 29 6.74 1.39 4.14
CA TYR A 29 7.40 1.57 5.43
C TYR A 29 6.82 0.67 6.52
N LEU A 30 5.48 0.63 6.66
CA LEU A 30 4.78 -0.29 7.57
C LEU A 30 5.09 -1.74 7.22
N GLY A 31 5.10 -2.05 5.93
CA GLY A 31 5.43 -3.36 5.43
C GLY A 31 6.83 -3.82 5.84
N PHE A 32 7.83 -2.94 5.70
CA PHE A 32 9.19 -3.20 6.17
C PHE A 32 9.21 -3.49 7.68
N LEU A 33 8.58 -2.66 8.51
CA LEU A 33 8.50 -2.87 9.95
C LEU A 33 7.87 -4.22 10.32
N LEU A 34 6.80 -4.60 9.62
CA LEU A 34 6.10 -5.87 9.82
C LEU A 34 6.91 -7.09 9.36
N VAL A 35 7.85 -6.91 8.43
CA VAL A 35 8.76 -7.96 7.96
C VAL A 35 9.95 -8.14 8.89
N VAL A 36 10.45 -7.09 9.54
CA VAL A 36 11.63 -7.18 10.43
C VAL A 36 11.43 -8.17 11.58
N ASN A 37 10.27 -8.17 12.23
CA ASN A 37 10.01 -9.05 13.37
C ASN A 37 10.00 -10.55 13.01
N PRO A 38 9.22 -11.02 12.00
CA PRO A 38 9.24 -12.42 11.60
C PRO A 38 10.58 -12.86 10.99
N ILE A 39 11.34 -11.96 10.35
CA ILE A 39 12.73 -12.27 9.92
C ILE A 39 13.59 -12.63 11.14
N LYS A 40 13.55 -11.85 12.22
CA LYS A 40 14.33 -12.12 13.44
C LYS A 40 13.93 -13.43 14.12
N GLN A 41 12.69 -13.85 13.95
CA GLN A 41 12.16 -15.11 14.49
C GLN A 41 12.37 -16.31 13.54
N GLY A 42 12.96 -16.11 12.35
CA GLY A 42 13.12 -17.15 11.35
C GLY A 42 11.82 -17.63 10.70
N ASN A 43 10.70 -16.92 10.89
CA ASN A 43 9.40 -17.31 10.38
C ASN A 43 9.19 -16.82 8.94
N ILE A 44 9.77 -17.56 7.99
CA ILE A 44 9.72 -17.26 6.55
C ILE A 44 8.27 -17.23 6.03
N GLY A 45 7.38 -18.09 6.54
CA GLY A 45 5.99 -18.12 6.13
C GLY A 45 5.27 -16.80 6.38
N GLN A 46 5.46 -16.20 7.55
CA GLN A 46 4.88 -14.91 7.89
C GLN A 46 5.49 -13.77 7.06
N VAL A 47 6.80 -13.82 6.76
CA VAL A 47 7.45 -12.84 5.86
C VAL A 47 6.79 -12.85 4.48
N LEU A 48 6.60 -14.03 3.89
CA LEU A 48 5.98 -14.17 2.57
C LEU A 48 4.53 -13.65 2.55
N ILE A 49 3.76 -13.92 3.60
CA ILE A 49 2.39 -13.41 3.74
C ILE A 49 2.39 -11.87 3.76
N VAL A 50 3.25 -11.26 4.60
CA VAL A 50 3.34 -9.80 4.71
C VAL A 50 3.76 -9.18 3.38
N VAL A 51 4.77 -9.75 2.70
CA VAL A 51 5.22 -9.30 1.38
C VAL A 51 4.10 -9.39 0.34
N ALA A 52 3.36 -10.49 0.30
CA ALA A 52 2.23 -10.66 -0.62
C ALA A 52 1.14 -9.62 -0.40
N ILE A 53 0.78 -9.35 0.87
CA ILE A 53 -0.21 -8.33 1.23
C ILE A 53 0.26 -6.95 0.77
N ILE A 54 1.50 -6.56 1.09
CA ILE A 54 2.08 -5.26 0.67
C ILE A 54 2.04 -5.13 -0.85
N GLY A 55 2.42 -6.20 -1.58
CA GLY A 55 2.38 -6.22 -3.04
C GLY A 55 1.00 -5.88 -3.61
N ILE A 56 -0.06 -6.50 -3.06
CA ILE A 56 -1.45 -6.23 -3.47
C ILE A 56 -1.82 -4.76 -3.25
N PHE A 57 -1.45 -4.19 -2.09
CA PHE A 57 -1.72 -2.79 -1.78
C PHE A 57 -0.96 -1.83 -2.69
N VAL A 58 0.34 -2.06 -2.91
CA VAL A 58 1.17 -1.23 -3.80
C VAL A 58 0.62 -1.22 -5.23
N ILE A 59 0.23 -2.38 -5.77
CA ILE A 59 -0.40 -2.50 -7.09
C ILE A 59 -1.73 -1.74 -7.13
N SER A 60 -2.55 -1.88 -6.08
CA SER A 60 -3.84 -1.18 -5.98
C SER A 60 -3.68 0.34 -5.94
N TYR A 61 -2.69 0.85 -5.20
CA TYR A 61 -2.37 2.28 -5.16
C TYR A 61 -1.81 2.78 -6.47
N TRP A 62 -0.93 2.02 -7.13
CA TRP A 62 -0.45 2.35 -8.48
C TRP A 62 -1.62 2.49 -9.45
N TYR A 63 -2.54 1.53 -9.46
CA TYR A 63 -3.70 1.58 -10.35
C TYR A 63 -4.59 2.80 -10.06
N GLY A 64 -4.84 3.10 -8.78
CA GLY A 64 -5.56 4.30 -8.36
C GLY A 64 -4.86 5.60 -8.78
N TRP A 65 -3.53 5.65 -8.67
CA TRP A 65 -2.69 6.77 -9.10
C TRP A 65 -2.76 7.02 -10.60
N LYS A 66 -2.68 5.94 -11.40
CA LYS A 66 -2.78 5.99 -12.86
C LYS A 66 -4.17 6.44 -13.31
N LYS A 67 -5.23 5.96 -12.65
CA LYS A 67 -6.62 6.35 -12.92
C LYS A 67 -6.91 7.80 -12.54
N ALA A 68 -6.33 8.31 -11.45
CA ALA A 68 -6.50 9.70 -11.02
C ALA A 68 -5.66 10.72 -11.82
N SER A 69 -4.70 10.25 -12.63
CA SER A 69 -3.88 11.10 -13.51
C SER A 69 -4.48 11.31 -14.90
N LYS A 70 -5.59 10.63 -15.23
CA LYS A 70 -6.41 10.86 -16.42
C LYS A 70 -7.62 11.70 -16.06
#